data_AF-A0A6Q2WUB4-F1
#
_entry.id   AF-A0A6Q2WUB4-F1
#
_cell.length_a   1.000
_cell.length_b   1.000
_cell.length_c   1.000
_cell.angle_alpha   90.00
_cell.angle_beta   90.00
_cell.angle_gamma   90.00
#
_symmetry.space_group_name_H-M   'P 1'
#
loop_
_entity.id
_entity.type
_entity.pdbx_description
1 polymer ?
#
loop_
_entity_poly.entity_id
_entity_poly.type
_entity_poly.pdbx_seq_one_letter_code
_entity_poly.pdbx_strand_id
1 'polypeptide(L)'
;MNQFHNLINDCLIDTKHVESAAILVAKTATVTAASARFQTRLKSPLTGPPTLSSGIWSPIQQVLPSQAQMFVDAFKNTTLTRERGFHFQDKAYACVRADRNSIYCKYATRGLIMVKTALYIIVATYNDSMYPSVCVEAVEKLAVYLKEKGK
;
A
#
# COMPACT_ATOMS: atom_id res chain seq x y z
N MET A 1 -5.71 -20.27 -3.88
CA MET A 1 -4.87 -19.32 -3.10
C MET A 1 -4.30 -18.29 -4.06
N ASN A 2 -4.39 -17.02 -3.71
CA ASN A 2 -4.02 -15.93 -4.60
C ASN A 2 -2.50 -15.73 -4.54
N GLN A 3 -1.76 -16.08 -5.60
CA GLN A 3 -0.28 -16.11 -5.63
C GLN A 3 0.35 -14.80 -5.12
N PHE A 4 -0.28 -13.66 -5.39
CA PHE A 4 0.16 -12.36 -4.92
C PHE A 4 0.06 -12.16 -3.40
N HIS A 5 -0.91 -12.78 -2.73
CA HIS A 5 -1.02 -12.71 -1.27
C HIS A 5 0.13 -13.45 -0.59
N ASN A 6 0.47 -14.65 -1.07
CA ASN A 6 1.61 -15.40 -0.55
C ASN A 6 2.90 -14.61 -0.77
N LEU A 7 3.06 -14.03 -1.97
CA LEU A 7 4.23 -13.21 -2.30
C LEU A 7 4.38 -11.99 -1.37
N ILE A 8 3.28 -11.29 -1.04
CA ILE A 8 3.33 -10.18 -0.08
C ILE A 8 3.72 -10.69 1.31
N ASN A 9 3.13 -11.79 1.77
CA ASN A 9 3.41 -12.30 3.10
C ASN A 9 4.86 -12.77 3.20
N ASP A 10 5.30 -13.64 2.30
CA ASP A 10 6.63 -14.25 2.33
C ASP A 10 7.74 -13.21 2.09
N CYS A 11 7.55 -12.26 1.17
CA CYS A 11 8.61 -11.31 0.79
C CYS A 11 8.62 -10.00 1.59
N LEU A 12 7.49 -9.60 2.18
CA LEU A 12 7.39 -8.31 2.90
C LEU A 12 7.02 -8.51 4.37
N ILE A 13 5.93 -9.20 4.67
CA ILE A 13 5.38 -9.24 6.04
C ILE A 13 6.20 -10.16 6.95
N ASP A 14 6.56 -11.35 6.48
CA ASP A 14 7.32 -12.34 7.26
C ASP A 14 8.76 -11.91 7.51
N THR A 15 9.27 -10.98 6.71
CA THR A 15 10.58 -10.35 6.94
C THR A 15 10.59 -9.44 8.17
N LYS A 16 9.42 -9.09 8.72
CA LYS A 16 9.24 -8.14 9.84
C LYS A 16 9.79 -6.74 9.57
N HIS A 17 10.08 -6.40 8.32
CA HIS A 17 10.56 -5.08 7.90
C HIS A 17 9.47 -4.21 7.27
N VAL A 18 8.27 -4.76 7.08
CA VAL A 18 7.11 -4.08 6.50
C VAL A 18 5.89 -4.29 7.40
N GLU A 19 5.20 -3.21 7.77
CA GLU A 19 4.01 -3.27 8.63
C GLU A 19 2.78 -3.75 7.85
N SER A 20 2.62 -3.24 6.64
CA SER A 20 1.51 -3.60 5.76
C SER A 20 1.86 -3.30 4.31
N ALA A 21 1.35 -4.10 3.39
CA ALA A 21 1.55 -3.91 1.96
C ALA A 21 0.33 -4.31 1.14
N ALA A 22 0.23 -3.76 -0.07
CA ALA A 22 -0.80 -4.05 -1.05
C ALA A 22 -0.25 -3.94 -2.48
N ILE A 23 -0.82 -4.73 -3.39
CA ILE A 23 -0.57 -4.71 -4.83
C ILE A 23 -1.86 -4.33 -5.53
N LEU A 24 -1.79 -3.34 -6.41
CA LEU A 24 -2.89 -2.86 -7.22
C LEU A 24 -2.52 -2.74 -8.69
N VAL A 25 -3.49 -2.89 -9.59
CA VAL A 25 -3.29 -2.77 -11.03
C VAL A 25 -3.17 -1.30 -11.39
N ALA A 26 -2.07 -0.90 -12.03
CA ALA A 26 -1.77 0.49 -12.35
C ALA A 26 -2.80 1.13 -13.31
N LYS A 27 -3.40 0.33 -14.19
CA LYS A 27 -4.40 0.80 -15.18
C LYS A 27 -5.78 1.04 -14.58
N THR A 28 -6.26 0.12 -13.74
CA THR A 28 -7.64 0.13 -13.23
C THR A 28 -7.74 0.59 -11.78
N ALA A 29 -6.60 0.77 -11.10
CA ALA A 29 -6.52 0.95 -9.66
C ALA A 29 -7.24 -0.17 -8.87
N THR A 30 -7.35 -1.37 -9.44
CA THR A 30 -7.99 -2.50 -8.74
C THR A 30 -6.98 -3.16 -7.83
N VAL A 31 -7.35 -3.44 -6.58
CA VAL A 31 -6.46 -4.13 -5.64
C VAL A 31 -6.46 -5.62 -5.91
N THR A 32 -5.30 -6.16 -6.22
CA THR A 32 -5.09 -7.58 -6.55
C THR A 32 -4.76 -8.39 -5.30
N ALA A 33 -3.99 -7.82 -4.38
CA ALA A 33 -3.66 -8.46 -3.10
C ALA A 33 -3.32 -7.42 -2.03
N ALA A 34 -3.54 -7.76 -0.76
CA ALA A 34 -3.19 -6.92 0.37
C ALA A 34 -2.89 -7.77 1.61
N SER A 35 -1.91 -7.34 2.41
CA SER A 35 -1.67 -7.95 3.72
C SER A 35 -2.88 -7.73 4.64
N ALA A 36 -3.12 -8.67 5.56
CA ALA A 36 -4.25 -8.62 6.50
C ALA A 36 -4.32 -7.33 7.36
N ARG A 37 -3.18 -6.63 7.50
CA ARG A 37 -3.05 -5.40 8.29
C ARG A 37 -3.17 -4.11 7.48
N PHE A 38 -3.26 -4.18 6.15
CA PHE A 38 -3.41 -2.99 5.30
C PHE A 38 -4.83 -2.40 5.45
N GLN A 39 -5.04 -1.67 6.54
CA GLN A 39 -6.30 -1.03 6.87
C GLN A 39 -6.42 0.33 6.19
N THR A 40 -7.15 0.39 5.07
CA THR A 40 -7.63 1.66 4.52
C THR A 40 -8.83 2.16 5.32
N ARG A 41 -8.66 2.44 6.61
CA ARG A 41 -9.75 2.98 7.43
C ARG A 41 -10.12 4.36 6.91
N LEU A 42 -11.32 4.49 6.35
CA LEU A 42 -12.21 5.53 6.83
C LEU A 42 -12.80 4.97 8.13
N LYS A 43 -12.61 5.62 9.28
CA LYS A 43 -13.52 5.34 10.40
C LYS A 43 -14.90 5.71 9.86
N SER A 44 -15.78 4.74 9.61
CA SER A 44 -17.19 5.09 9.52
C SER A 44 -17.57 5.67 10.88
N PRO A 45 -18.08 6.91 10.96
CA PRO A 45 -18.83 7.29 12.13
C PRO A 45 -20.10 6.46 12.10
N LEU A 46 -20.43 5.79 13.22
CA LEU A 46 -21.67 5.03 13.45
C LEU A 46 -21.65 3.64 12.76
N THR A 47 -21.85 2.50 13.42
CA THR A 47 -22.96 2.14 14.32
C THR A 47 -22.62 0.95 15.23
N GLY A 48 -22.95 1.07 16.53
CA GLY A 48 -23.51 0.03 17.43
C GLY A 48 -22.78 -1.31 17.71
N PRO A 49 -22.99 -1.93 18.89
CA PRO A 49 -22.48 -3.27 19.18
C PRO A 49 -23.18 -4.35 18.32
N PRO A 50 -22.50 -5.47 18.04
CA PRO A 50 -23.00 -6.52 17.15
C PRO A 50 -24.13 -7.31 17.85
N THR A 51 -25.35 -7.26 17.32
CA THR A 51 -26.39 -8.22 17.67
C THR A 51 -26.21 -9.48 16.82
N LEU A 52 -26.03 -10.61 17.49
CA LEU A 52 -25.90 -11.93 16.89
C LEU A 52 -27.12 -12.25 16.01
N SER A 53 -26.93 -12.36 14.70
CA SER A 53 -27.55 -13.44 13.91
C SER A 53 -26.87 -13.53 12.55
N SER A 54 -26.39 -14.74 12.25
CA SER A 54 -26.30 -15.32 10.90
C SER A 54 -25.92 -14.38 9.76
N GLY A 55 -24.63 -14.11 9.62
CA GLY A 55 -24.05 -13.56 8.41
C GLY A 55 -22.57 -13.88 8.43
N ILE A 56 -22.06 -14.51 7.39
CA ILE A 56 -20.65 -14.84 7.23
C ILE A 56 -19.86 -13.52 7.32
N TRP A 57 -19.15 -13.31 8.42
CA TRP A 57 -18.26 -12.15 8.58
C TRP A 57 -17.01 -12.42 7.75
N SER A 58 -17.06 -12.05 6.48
CA SER A 58 -15.88 -11.95 5.64
C SER A 58 -15.40 -10.50 5.69
N PRO A 59 -14.42 -10.12 6.53
CA PRO A 59 -13.71 -8.88 6.34
C PRO A 59 -12.74 -9.09 5.16
N ILE A 60 -13.25 -9.20 3.94
CA ILE A 60 -12.41 -8.92 2.77
C ILE A 60 -12.26 -7.41 2.78
N GLN A 61 -11.30 -6.93 3.57
CA GLN A 61 -10.94 -5.53 3.71
C GLN A 61 -10.30 -5.08 2.38
N GLN A 62 -11.13 -4.87 1.38
CA GLN A 62 -10.71 -4.30 0.11
C GLN A 62 -10.41 -2.82 0.34
N VAL A 63 -9.20 -2.42 -0.03
CA VAL A 63 -8.85 -1.02 -0.28
C VAL A 63 -9.98 -0.39 -1.09
N LEU A 64 -10.60 0.66 -0.56
CA LEU A 64 -11.66 1.36 -1.28
C LEU A 64 -11.13 1.80 -2.65
N PRO A 65 -11.92 1.64 -3.74
CA PRO A 65 -11.50 2.06 -5.08
C PRO A 65 -11.02 3.51 -5.14
N SER A 66 -11.63 4.38 -4.32
CA SER A 66 -11.22 5.78 -4.16
C SER A 66 -9.79 5.94 -3.65
N GLN A 67 -9.34 5.10 -2.72
CA GLN A 67 -7.97 5.16 -2.20
C GLN A 67 -6.96 4.61 -3.20
N ALA A 68 -7.33 3.56 -3.93
CA ALA A 68 -6.45 3.03 -4.96
C ALA A 68 -6.21 4.04 -6.09
N GLN A 69 -7.24 4.82 -6.47
CA GLN A 69 -7.10 5.89 -7.45
C GLN A 69 -6.12 6.98 -6.99
N MET A 70 -6.11 7.33 -5.69
CA MET A 70 -5.15 8.31 -5.17
C MET A 70 -3.69 7.88 -5.42
N PHE A 71 -3.37 6.59 -5.28
CA PHE A 71 -2.02 6.09 -5.58
C PHE A 71 -1.68 6.23 -7.07
N VAL A 72 -2.63 5.90 -7.95
CA VAL A 72 -2.44 6.07 -9.40
C VAL A 72 -2.23 7.54 -9.76
N ASP A 73 -3.03 8.43 -9.16
CA ASP A 73 -2.95 9.88 -9.41
C ASP A 73 -1.67 10.50 -8.85
N ALA A 74 -1.11 9.97 -7.76
CA ALA A 74 0.20 10.39 -7.26
C ALA A 74 1.31 10.19 -8.30
N PHE A 75 1.29 9.06 -9.02
CA PHE A 75 2.23 8.78 -10.11
C PHE A 75 1.93 9.57 -11.39
N LYS A 76 0.70 10.08 -11.58
CA LYS A 76 0.39 11.00 -12.69
C LYS A 76 0.91 12.41 -12.38
N ASN A 77 0.82 12.84 -11.12
CA ASN A 77 1.16 14.18 -10.65
C ASN A 77 2.33 14.16 -9.66
N THR A 78 3.49 13.66 -10.09
CA THR A 78 4.67 13.54 -9.23
C THR A 78 5.19 14.88 -8.73
N THR A 79 5.12 15.94 -9.54
CA THR A 79 5.50 17.31 -9.15
C THR A 79 4.68 17.80 -7.95
N LEU A 80 3.36 17.67 -8.02
CA LEU A 80 2.46 18.06 -6.93
C LEU A 80 2.64 17.19 -5.70
N THR A 81 2.81 15.88 -5.89
CA THR A 81 3.07 14.94 -4.77
C THR A 81 4.38 15.28 -4.07
N ARG A 82 5.39 15.75 -4.81
CA ARG A 82 6.66 16.18 -4.25
C ARG A 82 6.53 17.46 -3.43
N GLU A 83 5.76 18.43 -3.91
CA GLU A 83 5.59 19.73 -3.26
C GLU A 83 4.66 19.69 -2.05
N ARG A 84 3.52 18.98 -2.17
CA ARG A 84 2.48 18.95 -1.13
C ARG A 84 2.55 17.73 -0.22
N GLY A 85 3.34 16.72 -0.58
CA GLY A 85 3.32 15.42 0.09
C GLY A 85 2.12 14.57 -0.36
N PHE A 86 1.82 13.54 0.42
CA PHE A 86 0.76 12.58 0.15
C PHE A 86 -0.14 12.40 1.36
N HIS A 87 -1.45 12.60 1.18
CA HIS A 87 -2.42 12.45 2.26
C HIS A 87 -2.99 11.03 2.25
N PHE A 88 -2.78 10.29 3.34
CA PHE A 88 -3.22 8.91 3.46
C PHE A 88 -3.65 8.61 4.90
N GLN A 89 -4.81 7.96 5.07
CA GLN A 89 -5.38 7.63 6.39
C GLN A 89 -5.46 8.84 7.35
N ASP A 90 -5.93 9.99 6.87
CA ASP A 90 -6.04 11.23 7.65
C ASP A 90 -4.68 11.76 8.18
N LYS A 91 -3.58 11.38 7.51
CA LYS A 91 -2.22 11.82 7.83
C LYS A 91 -1.56 12.40 6.59
N ALA A 92 -0.90 13.54 6.75
CA ALA A 92 -0.12 14.18 5.70
C ALA A 92 1.32 13.65 5.74
N TYR A 93 1.66 12.75 4.82
CA TYR A 93 3.03 12.26 4.67
C TYR A 93 3.85 13.27 3.86
N ALA A 94 4.97 13.72 4.41
CA ALA A 94 5.92 14.54 3.67
C ALA A 94 6.59 13.69 2.58
N CYS A 95 6.66 14.20 1.35
CA CYS A 95 7.36 13.51 0.28
C CYS A 95 8.87 13.61 0.50
N VAL A 96 9.54 12.45 0.57
CA VAL A 96 11.01 12.35 0.60
C VAL A 96 11.55 12.28 -0.82
N ARG A 97 10.85 11.54 -1.69
CA ARG A 97 11.22 11.35 -3.10
C ARG A 97 9.98 11.03 -3.92
N ALA A 98 9.87 11.59 -5.12
CA ALA A 98 8.82 11.26 -6.06
C ALA A 98 9.39 11.23 -7.47
N ASP A 99 9.57 10.01 -7.98
CA ASP A 99 10.01 9.75 -9.34
C ASP A 99 8.88 9.12 -10.16
N ARG A 100 9.15 8.88 -11.44
CA ARG A 100 8.20 8.24 -12.37
C ARG A 100 7.76 6.84 -11.91
N ASN A 101 8.63 6.14 -11.19
CA ASN A 101 8.44 4.74 -10.80
C ASN A 101 8.39 4.51 -9.29
N SER A 102 8.91 5.43 -8.47
CA SER A 102 8.95 5.22 -7.03
C SER A 102 8.64 6.52 -6.29
N ILE A 103 7.76 6.45 -5.30
CA ILE A 103 7.40 7.57 -4.43
C ILE A 103 7.61 7.11 -2.98
N TYR A 104 8.39 7.88 -2.24
CA TYR A 104 8.68 7.67 -0.83
C TYR A 104 8.15 8.85 -0.04
N CYS A 105 7.30 8.56 0.94
CA CYS A 105 6.77 9.55 1.86
C CYS A 105 7.02 9.13 3.31
N LYS A 106 7.17 10.12 4.19
CA LYS A 106 7.45 9.92 5.61
C LYS A 106 6.49 10.75 6.45
N TYR A 107 5.98 10.17 7.52
CA TYR A 107 5.17 10.84 8.52
C TYR A 107 5.68 10.48 9.91
N ALA A 108 6.31 11.44 10.59
CA ALA A 108 6.98 11.22 11.87
C ALA A 108 7.93 10.00 11.81
N THR A 109 7.60 8.94 12.54
CA THR A 109 8.39 7.70 12.60
C THR A 109 7.87 6.60 11.66
N ARG A 110 6.80 6.87 10.91
CA ARG A 110 6.23 5.97 9.91
C ARG A 110 6.61 6.41 8.50
N GLY A 111 6.50 5.50 7.55
CA GLY A 111 6.61 5.87 6.15
C GLY A 111 5.75 5.03 5.24
N LEU A 112 5.60 5.57 4.04
CA LEU A 112 4.82 5.04 2.94
C LEU A 112 5.73 4.96 1.72
N ILE A 113 5.84 3.77 1.16
CA ILE A 113 6.64 3.46 -0.01
C ILE A 113 5.68 2.98 -1.09
N MET A 114 5.78 3.59 -2.27
CA MET A 114 4.99 3.23 -3.42
C MET A 114 5.94 2.98 -4.59
N VAL A 115 5.85 1.82 -5.22
CA VAL A 115 6.66 1.46 -6.39
C VAL A 115 5.75 1.00 -7.52
N LYS A 116 5.83 1.71 -8.65
CA LYS A 116 5.07 1.47 -9.88
C LYS A 116 5.89 0.70 -10.90
N THR A 117 5.32 -0.41 -11.35
CA THR A 117 5.73 -1.20 -12.51
C THR A 117 4.86 -0.88 -13.73
N ALA A 118 5.05 -1.58 -14.85
CA ALA A 118 4.23 -1.39 -16.04
C ALA A 118 2.76 -1.77 -15.82
N LEU A 119 2.52 -2.81 -15.00
CA LEU A 119 1.19 -3.39 -14.78
C LEU A 119 0.66 -3.15 -13.36
N TYR A 120 1.55 -3.08 -12.38
CA TYR A 120 1.20 -3.08 -10.96
C TYR A 120 1.80 -1.88 -10.22
N ILE A 121 1.17 -1.48 -9.14
CA ILE A 121 1.69 -0.56 -8.13
C ILE A 121 1.71 -1.34 -6.82
N ILE A 122 2.87 -1.35 -6.17
CA ILE A 122 3.05 -1.91 -4.84
C ILE A 122 3.06 -0.74 -3.87
N VAL A 123 2.27 -0.87 -2.81
CA VAL A 123 2.19 0.09 -1.71
C VAL A 123 2.60 -0.63 -0.45
N ALA A 124 3.49 -0.04 0.32
CA ALA A 124 3.98 -0.60 1.58
C ALA A 124 4.15 0.48 2.63
N THR A 125 3.89 0.15 3.88
CA THR A 125 4.08 1.04 5.03
C THR A 125 5.01 0.40 6.04
N TYR A 126 5.79 1.22 6.73
CA TYR A 126 6.64 0.81 7.85
C TYR A 126 6.42 1.74 9.05
N ASN A 127 6.81 1.25 10.23
CA ASN A 127 6.73 1.98 11.49
C ASN A 127 8.13 2.22 12.11
N ASP A 128 8.13 2.77 13.31
CA ASP A 128 9.32 3.10 14.11
C ASP A 128 10.15 1.88 14.53
N SER A 129 9.54 0.70 14.57
CA SER A 129 10.23 -0.55 14.89
C SER A 129 10.96 -1.16 13.69
N MET A 130 10.91 -0.53 12.52
CA MET A 130 11.43 -1.03 11.25
C MET A 130 12.46 -0.07 10.65
N TYR A 131 13.40 -0.63 9.88
CA TYR A 131 14.40 0.18 9.16
C TYR A 131 13.86 0.62 7.79
N PRO A 132 13.75 1.94 7.52
CA PRO A 132 13.23 2.45 6.25
C PRO A 132 14.00 1.94 5.04
N SER A 133 15.32 1.83 5.14
CA SER A 133 16.21 1.34 4.08
C SER A 133 15.87 -0.09 3.66
N VAL A 134 15.69 -0.99 4.63
CA VAL A 134 15.34 -2.40 4.39
C VAL A 134 13.94 -2.52 3.79
N CYS A 135 13.00 -1.70 4.25
CA CYS A 135 11.65 -1.66 3.69
C CYS A 135 11.67 -1.26 2.20
N VAL A 136 12.40 -0.19 1.86
CA VAL A 136 12.55 0.26 0.46
C VAL A 136 13.16 -0.84 -0.39
N GLU A 137 14.22 -1.49 0.09
CA GLU A 137 14.89 -2.56 -0.65
C GLU A 137 13.96 -3.75 -0.93
N ALA A 138 13.19 -4.19 0.08
CA ALA A 138 12.26 -5.31 -0.07
C ALA A 138 11.16 -5.01 -1.09
N VAL A 139 10.59 -3.80 -1.06
CA VAL A 139 9.52 -3.38 -1.97
C VAL A 139 10.03 -3.22 -3.40
N GLU A 140 11.22 -2.65 -3.59
CA GLU A 140 11.85 -2.51 -4.91
C GLU A 140 12.20 -3.88 -5.51
N LYS A 141 12.75 -4.80 -4.72
CA LYS A 141 13.02 -6.18 -5.17
C LYS A 141 11.75 -6.90 -5.60
N LEU A 142 10.66 -6.75 -4.82
CA LEU A 142 9.36 -7.29 -5.20
C LEU A 142 8.85 -6.68 -6.51
N ALA A 143 9.04 -5.38 -6.71
CA ALA A 143 8.68 -4.70 -7.95
C ALA A 143 9.46 -5.22 -9.16
N VAL A 144 10.76 -5.46 -9.00
CA VAL A 144 11.60 -6.08 -10.04
C VAL A 144 11.08 -7.49 -10.38
N TYR A 145 10.81 -8.31 -9.37
CA TYR A 145 10.25 -9.65 -9.58
C TYR A 145 8.90 -9.62 -10.33
N LEU A 146 7.99 -8.70 -9.97
CA LEU A 146 6.72 -8.53 -10.69
C LEU A 146 6.91 -8.03 -12.13
N LYS A 147 7.93 -7.19 -12.39
CA LYS A 147 8.28 -6.77 -13.75
C LYS A 147 8.76 -7.95 -14.59
N GLU A 148 9.51 -8.88 -14.01
CA GLU A 148 10.01 -10.06 -14.72
C GLU A 148 8.91 -11.09 -14.97
N LYS A 149 8.03 -11.32 -14.00
CA LYS A 149 6.91 -12.26 -14.12
C LYS A 149 5.74 -11.73 -14.96
N GLY A 150 5.63 -10.40 -15.10
CA GLY A 150 4.58 -9.72 -15.86
C GLY A 150 4.97 -9.33 -17.29
N LYS A 151 6.10 -9.82 -17.80
CA LYS A 151 6.44 -9.85 -19.23
C LYS A 151 5.73 -11.02 -19.90
#